data_AF-A0A2N2GN18-F1
#
_entry.id   AF-A0A2N2GN18-F1
#
_cell.length_a   1.000
_cell.length_b   1.000
_cell.length_c   1.000
_cell.angle_alpha   90.00
_cell.angle_beta   90.00
_cell.angle_gamma   90.00
#
_symmetry.space_group_name_H-M   'P 1'
#
loop_
_entity.id
_entity.type
_entity.pdbx_description
1 polymer ?
#
loop_
_entity_poly.entity_id
_entity_poly.type
_entity_poly.pdbx_seq_one_letter_code
_entity_poly.pdbx_strand_id
1 'polypeptide(L)'
;MINPVWIDIVANPEEFTQIKEIQAFEEVVFLWVLREDGKVIVGIEEPWRFPEAFASSLHDTLEKMKEYFEENKKFFEKDGSGGHPTLAAWFADDGTSSCYAGSAYIGGELKFNTISGKWELSNKSGRFGRIDEIREATVTLEEVVEKMTEAADIISKRVELDVILDIYPK
;
A
#
# COMPACT_ATOMS: atom_id res chain seq x y z
N MET A 1 7.53 2.46 -15.25
CA MET A 1 7.04 2.62 -13.86
C MET A 1 6.16 1.44 -13.58
N ILE A 2 6.47 0.65 -12.55
CA ILE A 2 5.59 -0.44 -12.15
C ILE A 2 4.66 0.14 -11.10
N ASN A 3 3.36 0.13 -11.42
CA ASN A 3 2.35 0.53 -10.47
C ASN A 3 2.13 -0.62 -9.49
N PRO A 4 2.02 -0.34 -8.17
CA PRO A 4 1.59 -1.36 -7.24
C PRO A 4 0.24 -1.93 -7.68
N VAL A 5 0.02 -3.21 -7.38
CA VAL A 5 -1.34 -3.78 -7.49
C VAL A 5 -2.07 -3.40 -6.23
N TRP A 6 -3.13 -2.59 -6.37
CA TRP A 6 -3.95 -2.12 -5.25
C TRP A 6 -5.22 -2.94 -5.13
N ILE A 7 -5.59 -3.17 -3.88
CA ILE A 7 -6.76 -3.90 -3.45
C ILE A 7 -7.59 -2.92 -2.63
N ASP A 8 -8.82 -2.68 -3.08
CA ASP A 8 -9.81 -1.97 -2.28
C ASP A 8 -10.35 -2.94 -1.24
N ILE A 9 -9.72 -2.95 -0.05
CA ILE A 9 -10.09 -3.84 1.06
C ILE A 9 -11.48 -3.54 1.63
N VAL A 10 -12.08 -2.39 1.28
CA VAL A 10 -13.45 -2.04 1.68
C VAL A 10 -14.45 -2.68 0.73
N ALA A 11 -14.18 -2.63 -0.58
CA ALA A 11 -15.03 -3.21 -1.61
C ALA A 11 -14.85 -4.74 -1.74
N ASN A 12 -13.60 -5.21 -1.73
CA ASN A 12 -13.20 -6.59 -2.03
C ASN A 12 -12.22 -7.16 -0.98
N PRO A 13 -12.62 -7.29 0.31
CA PRO A 13 -11.73 -7.80 1.36
C PRO A 13 -11.21 -9.22 1.07
N GLU A 14 -11.99 -10.05 0.38
CA GLU A 14 -11.64 -11.43 0.03
C GLU A 14 -10.40 -11.55 -0.87
N GLU A 15 -10.13 -10.54 -1.70
CA GLU A 15 -8.91 -10.50 -2.51
C GLU A 15 -7.67 -10.39 -1.64
N PHE A 16 -7.75 -9.64 -0.52
CA PHE A 16 -6.66 -9.52 0.43
C PHE A 16 -6.55 -10.76 1.32
N THR A 17 -7.66 -11.37 1.73
CA THR A 17 -7.65 -12.58 2.56
C THR A 17 -6.93 -13.75 1.88
N GLN A 18 -7.00 -13.86 0.56
CA GLN A 18 -6.23 -14.87 -0.18
C GLN A 18 -4.71 -14.68 -0.03
N ILE A 19 -4.26 -13.42 0.03
CA ILE A 19 -2.85 -13.08 0.26
C ILE A 19 -2.42 -13.44 1.68
N LYS A 20 -3.32 -13.33 2.66
CA LYS A 20 -3.06 -13.68 4.07
C LYS A 20 -2.69 -15.15 4.27
N GLU A 21 -3.16 -16.03 3.38
CA GLU A 21 -2.94 -17.48 3.47
C GLU A 21 -1.61 -17.93 2.84
N ILE A 22 -0.85 -17.04 2.21
CA ILE A 22 0.45 -17.39 1.62
C ILE A 22 1.52 -17.53 2.70
N GLN A 23 2.43 -18.48 2.53
CA GLN A 23 3.49 -18.73 3.53
C GLN A 23 4.37 -17.50 3.80
N ALA A 24 4.58 -16.66 2.78
CA ALA A 24 5.40 -15.46 2.84
C ALA A 24 4.64 -14.19 3.27
N PHE A 25 3.38 -14.30 3.73
CA PHE A 25 2.53 -13.13 4.01
C PHE A 25 3.18 -12.12 4.95
N GLU A 26 3.79 -12.60 6.04
CA GLU A 26 4.49 -11.78 7.03
C GLU A 26 5.80 -11.16 6.52
N GLU A 27 6.30 -11.60 5.36
CA GLU A 27 7.48 -11.01 4.70
C GLU A 27 7.10 -9.88 3.74
N VAL A 28 5.82 -9.73 3.40
CA VAL A 28 5.34 -8.70 2.46
C VAL A 28 5.28 -7.35 3.17
N VAL A 29 5.86 -6.34 2.52
CA VAL A 29 5.61 -4.94 2.86
C VAL A 29 4.49 -4.45 1.93
N PHE A 30 3.36 -4.11 2.53
CA PHE A 30 2.25 -3.51 1.81
C PHE A 30 2.35 -2.00 1.86
N LEU A 31 1.92 -1.35 0.79
CA LEU A 31 1.57 0.06 0.80
C LEU A 31 0.13 0.22 1.24
N TRP A 32 -0.20 1.31 1.93
CA TRP A 32 -1.58 1.66 2.23
C TRP A 32 -1.85 3.13 1.97
N VAL A 33 -3.10 3.45 1.66
CA VAL A 33 -3.59 4.81 1.51
C VAL A 33 -4.98 4.92 2.13
N LEU A 34 -5.18 5.94 2.96
CA LEU A 34 -6.51 6.47 3.28
C LEU A 34 -6.82 7.59 2.28
N ARG A 35 -7.90 7.41 1.53
CA ARG A 35 -8.38 8.35 0.53
C ARG A 35 -9.24 9.43 1.18
N GLU A 36 -9.37 10.58 0.52
CA GLU A 36 -10.26 11.67 0.97
C GLU A 36 -11.73 11.24 1.15
N ASP A 37 -12.19 10.19 0.47
CA ASP A 37 -13.53 9.63 0.63
C ASP A 37 -13.66 8.65 1.82
N GLY A 38 -12.63 8.53 2.65
CA GLY A 38 -12.60 7.67 3.84
C GLY A 38 -12.34 6.19 3.54
N LYS A 39 -12.06 5.83 2.28
CA LYS A 39 -11.73 4.45 1.92
C LYS A 39 -10.26 4.15 2.12
N VAL A 40 -9.97 2.93 2.54
CA VAL A 40 -8.61 2.41 2.64
C VAL A 40 -8.35 1.43 1.50
N ILE A 41 -7.22 1.61 0.84
CA ILE A 41 -6.70 0.67 -0.15
C ILE A 41 -5.31 0.19 0.30
N VAL A 42 -4.98 -1.05 -0.04
CA VAL A 42 -3.69 -1.67 0.30
C VAL A 42 -3.08 -2.21 -0.99
N GLY A 43 -1.77 -2.11 -1.17
CA GLY A 43 -1.11 -2.55 -2.40
C GLY A 43 0.24 -3.22 -2.19
N ILE A 44 0.70 -3.94 -3.22
CA ILE A 44 1.98 -4.63 -3.26
C ILE A 44 2.82 -4.05 -4.40
N GLU A 45 4.04 -3.61 -4.12
CA GLU A 45 4.95 -3.02 -5.13
C GLU A 45 5.48 -4.05 -6.14
N GLU A 46 5.84 -5.24 -5.64
CA GLU A 46 6.41 -6.32 -6.44
C GLU A 46 5.50 -7.55 -6.40
N PRO A 47 4.27 -7.47 -6.95
CA PRO A 47 3.27 -8.53 -6.83
C PRO A 47 3.72 -9.87 -7.44
N TRP A 48 4.65 -9.84 -8.41
CA TRP A 48 5.25 -11.05 -9.01
C TRP A 48 6.15 -11.84 -8.06
N ARG A 49 6.53 -11.28 -6.91
CA ARG A 49 7.25 -12.03 -5.86
C ARG A 49 6.32 -12.97 -5.08
N PHE A 50 5.02 -12.75 -5.19
CA PHE A 50 3.97 -13.48 -4.47
C PHE A 50 2.86 -13.89 -5.45
N PRO A 51 3.16 -14.58 -6.57
CA PRO A 51 2.15 -14.91 -7.59
C PRO A 51 0.99 -15.75 -7.04
N GLU A 52 1.24 -16.56 -6.01
CA GLU A 52 0.23 -17.37 -5.31
C GLU A 52 -0.84 -16.52 -4.59
N ALA A 53 -0.55 -15.25 -4.32
CA ALA A 53 -1.49 -14.31 -3.71
C ALA A 53 -2.58 -13.83 -4.68
N PHE A 54 -2.40 -14.09 -5.99
CA PHE A 54 -3.27 -13.59 -7.04
C PHE A 54 -3.92 -14.74 -7.81
N ALA A 55 -5.08 -14.46 -8.40
CA ALA A 55 -5.77 -15.39 -9.29
C ALA A 55 -4.82 -15.90 -10.39
N SER A 56 -4.88 -17.19 -10.71
CA SER A 56 -4.01 -17.81 -11.72
C SER A 56 -4.10 -17.17 -13.10
N SER A 57 -5.23 -16.56 -13.43
CA SER A 57 -5.42 -15.77 -14.66
C SER A 57 -4.51 -14.53 -14.75
N LEU A 58 -3.95 -14.07 -13.63
CA LEU A 58 -3.03 -12.94 -13.57
C LEU A 58 -1.56 -13.37 -13.65
N HIS A 59 -1.23 -14.66 -13.58
CA HIS A 59 0.16 -15.14 -13.50
C HIS A 59 0.99 -14.74 -14.72
N ASP A 60 0.44 -14.85 -15.94
CA ASP A 60 1.12 -14.39 -17.16
C ASP A 60 1.39 -12.88 -17.14
N THR A 61 0.49 -12.10 -16.52
CA THR A 61 0.66 -10.66 -16.36
C THR A 61 1.75 -10.35 -15.34
N LEU A 62 1.77 -11.07 -14.21
CA LEU A 62 2.79 -10.93 -13.18
C LEU A 62 4.18 -11.27 -13.70
N GLU A 63 4.32 -12.33 -14.51
CA GLU A 63 5.62 -12.67 -15.12
C GLU A 63 6.09 -11.58 -16.09
N LYS A 64 5.19 -11.02 -16.92
CA LYS A 64 5.54 -9.86 -17.77
C LYS A 64 5.96 -8.63 -16.95
N MET A 65 5.32 -8.39 -15.79
CA MET A 65 5.72 -7.31 -14.89
C MET A 65 7.12 -7.53 -14.32
N LYS A 66 7.43 -8.78 -13.93
CA LYS A 66 8.76 -9.19 -13.47
C LYS A 66 9.82 -9.02 -14.56
N GLU A 67 9.58 -9.53 -15.76
CA GLU A 67 10.50 -9.40 -16.91
C GLU A 67 10.80 -7.92 -17.19
N TYR A 68 9.75 -7.09 -17.27
CA TYR A 68 9.90 -5.66 -17.45
C TYR A 68 10.69 -5.00 -16.31
N PHE A 69 10.46 -5.40 -15.06
CA PHE A 69 11.24 -4.92 -13.92
C PHE A 69 12.73 -5.25 -14.06
N GLU A 70 13.05 -6.51 -14.34
CA GLU A 70 14.41 -7.02 -14.43
C GLU A 70 15.18 -6.38 -15.59
N GLU A 71 14.55 -6.22 -16.75
CA GLU A 71 15.13 -5.53 -17.92
C GLU A 71 15.46 -4.06 -17.63
N ASN A 72 14.64 -3.41 -16.80
CA ASN A 72 14.74 -1.99 -16.48
C ASN A 72 15.34 -1.72 -15.09
N LYS A 73 15.86 -2.75 -14.41
CA LYS A 73 16.34 -2.67 -13.02
C LYS A 73 17.32 -1.52 -12.77
N LYS A 74 18.25 -1.30 -13.70
CA LYS A 74 19.23 -0.19 -13.64
C LYS A 74 18.60 1.20 -13.70
N PHE A 75 17.43 1.34 -14.31
CA PHE A 75 16.66 2.58 -14.33
C PHE A 75 15.99 2.81 -12.97
N PHE A 76 15.45 1.75 -12.36
CA PHE A 76 14.81 1.82 -11.04
C PHE A 76 15.79 1.98 -9.87
N GLU A 77 17.00 1.44 -9.97
CA GLU A 77 18.05 1.60 -8.95
C GLU A 77 18.69 3.01 -8.96
N LYS A 78 18.72 3.68 -10.12
CA LYS A 78 19.51 4.92 -10.31
C LYS A 78 18.82 6.18 -9.81
N ASP A 79 17.50 6.21 -9.76
CA ASP A 79 16.74 7.36 -9.24
C ASP A 79 16.53 7.32 -7.72
N GLY A 80 17.09 6.32 -7.01
CA GLY A 80 16.89 6.17 -5.56
C GLY A 80 15.42 6.06 -5.15
N SER A 81 14.54 5.83 -6.12
CA SER A 81 13.09 6.03 -6.02
C SER A 81 12.31 4.78 -6.39
N GLY A 82 12.90 3.59 -6.19
CA GLY A 82 12.40 2.28 -6.59
C GLY A 82 10.92 2.01 -6.27
N GLY A 83 10.36 2.73 -5.31
CA GLY A 83 8.93 2.99 -5.23
C GLY A 83 8.71 4.31 -4.51
N HIS A 84 8.36 5.38 -5.23
CA HIS A 84 7.63 6.47 -4.59
C HIS A 84 6.16 6.24 -4.93
N PRO A 85 5.28 6.04 -3.95
CA PRO A 85 3.86 5.88 -4.18
C PRO A 85 3.35 7.13 -4.89
N THR A 86 3.28 7.08 -6.21
CA THR A 86 2.27 7.83 -6.93
C THR A 86 1.09 6.90 -6.88
N LEU A 87 -0.02 7.33 -6.29
CA LEU A 87 -1.34 6.68 -6.41
C LEU A 87 -1.36 5.83 -7.69
N ALA A 88 -1.63 4.53 -7.60
CA ALA A 88 -1.88 3.82 -8.84
C ALA A 88 -2.91 4.60 -9.62
N ALA A 89 -2.62 4.74 -10.90
CA ALA A 89 -3.67 4.86 -11.89
C ALA A 89 -4.63 3.69 -11.63
N TRP A 90 -5.70 3.94 -10.88
CA TRP A 90 -6.85 3.06 -10.94
C TRP A 90 -7.27 3.08 -12.41
N PHE A 91 -7.45 1.93 -13.04
CA PHE A 91 -8.02 1.92 -14.37
C PHE A 91 -9.55 1.95 -14.21
N ALA A 92 -10.23 2.88 -14.88
CA ALA A 92 -11.67 2.80 -15.03
C ALA A 92 -12.04 1.49 -15.75
N ASP A 93 -13.32 1.10 -15.72
CA ASP A 93 -13.80 -0.15 -16.35
C ASP A 93 -13.46 -0.24 -17.86
N ASP A 94 -13.11 0.89 -18.49
CA ASP A 94 -12.66 1.00 -19.88
C ASP A 94 -11.13 0.88 -20.06
N GLY A 95 -10.38 0.63 -18.99
CA GLY A 95 -8.92 0.50 -19.02
C GLY A 95 -8.15 1.82 -19.05
N THR A 96 -8.81 2.97 -18.86
CA THR A 96 -8.14 4.29 -18.79
C THR A 96 -7.70 4.64 -17.38
N SER A 97 -6.58 5.35 -17.21
CA SER A 97 -6.16 5.84 -15.90
C SER A 97 -7.20 6.82 -15.33
N SER A 98 -7.95 6.38 -14.34
CA SER A 98 -8.92 7.16 -13.57
C SER A 98 -8.19 8.12 -12.63
N CYS A 99 -8.35 9.41 -12.91
CA CYS A 99 -7.98 10.51 -12.01
C CYS A 99 -8.93 10.63 -10.79
N TYR A 100 -9.92 9.74 -10.66
CA TYR A 100 -10.96 9.77 -9.62
C TYR A 100 -10.74 8.75 -8.49
N ALA A 101 -9.60 8.05 -8.45
CA ALA A 101 -9.13 7.46 -7.19
C ALA A 101 -8.77 8.62 -6.26
N GLY A 102 -9.79 9.14 -5.54
CA GLY A 102 -9.74 10.39 -4.77
C GLY A 102 -8.41 10.60 -4.05
N SER A 103 -7.95 11.85 -4.02
CA SER A 103 -6.64 12.25 -3.52
C SER A 103 -6.31 11.49 -2.24
N ALA A 104 -5.14 10.85 -2.20
CA ALA A 104 -4.66 10.23 -0.98
C ALA A 104 -4.58 11.30 0.11
N TYR A 105 -5.29 11.10 1.21
CA TYR A 105 -5.17 11.98 2.36
C TYR A 105 -3.86 11.71 3.09
N ILE A 106 -3.63 10.43 3.43
CA ILE A 106 -2.43 9.93 4.08
C ILE A 106 -2.14 8.51 3.59
N GLY A 107 -0.87 8.11 3.61
CA GLY A 107 -0.47 6.74 3.30
C GLY A 107 0.93 6.41 3.80
N GLY A 108 1.32 5.16 3.63
CA GLY A 108 2.63 4.65 4.05
C GLY A 108 2.73 3.14 3.91
N GLU A 109 3.39 2.51 4.87
CA GLU A 109 3.69 1.08 4.85
C GLU A 109 2.89 0.33 5.92
N LEU A 110 2.43 -0.87 5.56
CA LEU A 110 1.85 -1.88 6.45
C LEU A 110 2.77 -3.11 6.42
N LYS A 111 3.38 -3.44 7.56
CA LYS A 111 4.41 -4.48 7.65
C LYS A 111 4.26 -5.31 8.92
N PHE A 112 4.51 -6.61 8.87
CA PHE A 112 4.57 -7.43 10.07
C PHE A 112 5.84 -7.17 10.89
N ASN A 113 5.68 -6.91 12.18
CA ASN A 113 6.78 -6.82 13.13
C ASN A 113 6.91 -8.16 13.88
N THR A 114 7.99 -8.88 13.59
CA THR A 114 8.30 -10.19 14.17
C THR A 114 8.63 -10.14 15.67
N ILE A 115 8.99 -8.98 16.22
CA ILE A 115 9.27 -8.79 17.66
C ILE A 115 7.95 -8.65 18.44
N SER A 116 7.01 -7.84 17.93
CA SER A 116 5.72 -7.61 18.61
C SER A 116 4.65 -8.64 18.24
N GLY A 117 4.83 -9.36 17.13
CA GLY A 117 3.84 -10.28 16.57
C GLY A 117 2.62 -9.56 15.99
N LYS A 118 2.78 -8.27 15.61
CA LYS A 118 1.68 -7.41 15.15
C LYS A 118 2.02 -6.73 13.83
N TRP A 119 0.98 -6.30 13.12
CA TRP A 119 1.12 -5.50 11.91
C TRP A 119 1.33 -4.03 12.29
N GLU A 120 2.39 -3.41 11.79
CA GLU A 120 2.69 -2.00 11.98
C GLU A 120 2.18 -1.20 10.78
N LEU A 121 1.28 -0.26 11.04
CA LEU A 121 0.81 0.74 10.09
C LEU A 121 1.59 2.03 10.31
N SER A 122 2.45 2.39 9.36
CA SER A 122 3.26 3.61 9.41
C SER A 122 2.83 4.63 8.36
N ASN A 123 3.07 5.91 8.61
CA ASN A 123 2.97 6.97 7.59
C ASN A 123 4.32 7.21 6.89
N LYS A 124 5.18 6.19 6.78
CA LYS A 124 6.39 6.25 5.97
C LYS A 124 6.02 6.27 4.50
N SER A 125 5.84 7.47 3.96
CA SER A 125 5.63 7.70 2.54
C SER A 125 6.27 9.02 2.15
N GLY A 126 7.08 9.00 1.08
CA GLY A 126 7.72 10.21 0.55
C GLY A 126 6.75 11.22 -0.06
N ARG A 127 5.46 10.88 -0.21
CA ARG A 127 4.46 11.78 -0.83
C ARG A 127 3.19 11.96 -0.01
N PHE A 128 2.77 10.93 0.71
CA PHE A 128 1.50 10.91 1.42
C PHE A 128 1.69 10.67 2.92
N GLY A 129 2.93 10.70 3.42
CA GLY A 129 3.21 10.48 4.84
C GLY A 129 2.84 11.65 5.73
N ARG A 130 2.64 12.85 5.17
CA ARG A 130 2.42 14.11 5.90
C ARG A 130 3.53 14.51 6.87
N ILE A 131 4.73 13.91 6.75
CA ILE A 131 5.83 14.10 7.70
C ILE A 131 6.37 15.54 7.64
N ASP A 132 6.49 16.09 6.44
CA ASP A 132 6.99 17.46 6.26
C ASP A 132 5.92 18.49 6.62
N GLU A 133 4.65 18.21 6.34
CA GLU A 133 3.51 19.03 6.75
C GLU A 133 3.39 19.14 8.28
N ILE A 134 3.68 18.06 9.02
CA ILE A 134 3.80 18.11 10.48
C ILE A 134 4.94 19.03 10.91
N ARG A 135 6.12 18.91 10.28
CA ARG A 135 7.30 19.75 10.61
C ARG A 135 7.07 21.22 10.31
N GLU A 136 6.33 21.51 9.25
CA GLU A 136 5.94 22.86 8.83
C GLU A 136 4.72 23.41 9.59
N ALA A 137 4.12 22.60 10.48
CA ALA A 137 2.91 22.92 11.25
C ALA A 137 1.70 23.30 10.38
N THR A 138 1.60 22.74 9.17
CA THR A 138 0.43 22.86 8.29
C THR A 138 -0.60 21.76 8.56
N VAL A 139 -0.17 20.67 9.19
CA VAL A 139 -0.99 19.57 9.71
C VAL A 139 -0.54 19.25 11.14
N THR A 140 -1.46 18.90 12.03
CA THR A 140 -1.10 18.52 13.40
C THR A 140 -0.80 17.03 13.53
N LEU A 141 0.01 16.67 14.54
CA LEU A 141 0.26 15.26 14.85
C LEU A 141 -1.03 14.56 15.28
N GLU A 142 -1.91 15.25 16.02
CA GLU A 142 -3.19 14.72 16.46
C GLU A 142 -4.09 14.34 15.27
N GLU A 143 -4.13 15.17 14.22
CA GLU A 143 -4.89 14.89 12.99
C GLU A 143 -4.35 13.64 12.28
N VAL A 144 -3.02 13.49 12.21
CA VAL A 144 -2.39 12.30 11.63
C VAL A 144 -2.68 11.05 12.46
N VAL A 145 -2.61 11.14 13.79
CA VAL A 145 -2.95 10.05 14.71
C VAL A 145 -4.40 9.61 14.52
N GLU A 146 -5.34 10.57 14.43
CA GLU A 146 -6.76 10.29 14.20
C GLU A 146 -6.96 9.53 12.89
N LYS A 147 -6.36 10.01 11.80
CA LYS A 147 -6.53 9.42 10.45
C LYS A 147 -5.84 8.07 10.31
N MET A 148 -4.68 7.88 10.94
CA MET A 148 -4.03 6.58 11.00
C MET A 148 -4.82 5.59 11.87
N THR A 149 -5.44 6.04 12.95
CA THR A 149 -6.32 5.21 13.78
C THR A 149 -7.54 4.76 12.99
N GLU A 150 -8.18 5.67 12.25
CA GLU A 150 -9.29 5.35 11.33
C GLU A 150 -8.88 4.27 10.31
N ALA A 151 -7.71 4.44 9.68
CA ALA A 151 -7.19 3.47 8.72
C ALA A 151 -6.88 2.10 9.34
N ALA A 152 -6.23 2.08 10.51
CA ALA A 152 -5.91 0.85 11.24
C ALA A 152 -7.18 0.10 11.66
N ASP A 153 -8.23 0.82 12.08
CA ASP A 153 -9.54 0.26 12.41
C ASP A 153 -10.19 -0.39 11.20
N ILE A 154 -10.14 0.26 10.03
CA ILE A 154 -10.69 -0.28 8.78
C ILE A 154 -9.93 -1.54 8.38
N ILE A 155 -8.60 -1.52 8.38
CA ILE A 155 -7.76 -2.68 8.04
C ILE A 155 -8.06 -3.83 8.99
N SER A 156 -7.99 -3.59 10.31
CA SER A 156 -8.22 -4.63 11.32
C SER A 156 -9.59 -5.29 11.19
N LYS A 157 -10.64 -4.51 10.92
CA LYS A 157 -12.02 -5.02 10.77
C LYS A 157 -12.26 -5.73 9.44
N ARG A 158 -11.62 -5.30 8.36
CA ARG A 158 -11.90 -5.81 7.01
C ARG A 158 -11.08 -7.04 6.65
N VAL A 159 -9.87 -7.16 7.18
CA VAL A 159 -8.93 -8.23 6.81
C VAL A 159 -8.37 -8.99 8.02
N GLU A 160 -8.94 -8.74 9.21
CA GLU A 160 -8.64 -9.47 10.45
C GLU A 160 -7.15 -9.49 10.80
N LEU A 161 -6.52 -8.32 10.77
CA LEU A 161 -5.14 -8.12 11.22
C LEU A 161 -5.12 -7.39 12.58
N ASP A 162 -4.20 -7.77 13.48
CA ASP A 162 -3.91 -7.00 14.70
C ASP A 162 -2.92 -5.88 14.35
N VAL A 163 -3.45 -4.67 14.16
CA VAL A 163 -2.70 -3.50 13.68
C VAL A 163 -2.34 -2.56 14.83
N ILE A 164 -1.08 -2.14 14.87
CA ILE A 164 -0.56 -1.07 15.73
C ILE A 164 0.01 0.07 14.88
N LEU A 165 0.04 1.28 15.43
CA LEU A 165 0.53 2.46 14.72
C LEU A 165 2.03 2.69 14.93
N ASP A 166 2.77 2.94 13.85
CA ASP A 166 4.16 3.42 13.85
C ASP A 166 4.23 4.82 13.21
N ILE A 167 3.96 5.86 14.01
CA ILE A 167 3.76 7.24 13.52
C ILE A 167 5.09 8.02 13.44
N TYR A 168 5.21 8.85 12.40
CA TYR A 168 6.32 9.76 12.11
C TYR A 168 5.82 11.21 11.88
N PRO A 169 6.68 12.23 12.08
CA PRO A 169 8.02 12.13 12.65
C PRO A 169 8.00 11.66 14.12
N LYS A 170 9.12 11.08 14.57
CA LYS A 170 9.32 10.68 15.98
C LYS A 170 9.67 11.89 16.84
#